data_AF-A0AAW0CDR9-F1
#
_entry.id   AF-A0AAW0CDR9-F1
#
_cell.length_a   1.000
_cell.length_b   1.000
_cell.length_c   1.000
_cell.angle_alpha   90.00
_cell.angle_beta   90.00
_cell.angle_gamma   90.00
#
_symmetry.space_group_name_H-M   'P 1'
#
loop_
_entity.id
_entity.type
_entity.pdbx_description
1 polymer ?
#
loop_
_entity_poly.entity_id
_entity_poly.type
_entity_poly.pdbx_seq_one_letter_code
_entity_poly.pdbx_strand_id
1 'polypeptide(L)'
;HIFTDASGSKGAGGVFQTNWFSIRIPNRYRTRDIKFKELFAVVHALLCWGPQLSGSHVTFHIDNTNAFHALDNLSIRSAPTMQLLRQFLFLCARFDITFTPLWIPSED
;
A
#
# COMPACT_ATOMS: atom_id res chain seq x y z
N HIS A 1 7.80 2.02 -10.02
CA HIS A 1 8.19 2.44 -8.66
C HIS A 1 7.07 3.29 -8.09
N ILE A 2 6.50 2.86 -6.97
CA ILE A 2 5.46 3.58 -6.23
C ILE A 2 5.94 3.73 -4.80
N PHE A 3 5.86 4.94 -4.29
CA PHE A 3 6.15 5.27 -2.90
C PHE A 3 4.84 5.55 -2.20
N THR A 4 4.63 4.97 -1.02
CA THR A 4 3.45 5.23 -0.19
C THR A 4 3.88 5.44 1.24
N ASP A 5 3.15 6.29 1.94
CA ASP A 5 3.32 6.54 3.36
C ASP A 5 1.96 6.80 4.00
N ALA A 6 1.77 6.37 5.24
CA ALA A 6 0.60 6.68 6.03
C ALA A 6 0.97 7.22 7.41
N SER A 7 0.45 8.39 7.73
CA SER A 7 0.56 8.92 9.09
C SER A 7 -0.36 8.18 10.07
N GLY A 8 0.09 8.07 11.33
CA GLY A 8 -0.67 7.42 12.39
C GLY A 8 -2.04 8.05 12.70
N SER A 9 -2.29 9.31 12.35
CA SER A 9 -3.53 10.01 12.75
C SER A 9 -4.22 10.87 11.69
N LYS A 10 -3.53 11.29 10.61
CA LYS A 10 -4.05 12.34 9.70
C LYS A 10 -4.47 11.79 8.34
N GLY A 11 -3.52 11.31 7.56
CA GLY A 11 -3.71 10.93 6.17
C GLY A 11 -2.74 9.86 5.69
N ALA A 12 -2.88 9.50 4.42
CA ALA A 12 -1.98 8.67 3.66
C ALA A 12 -1.71 9.34 2.31
N GLY A 13 -0.58 9.02 1.70
CA GLY A 13 -0.19 9.55 0.41
C GLY A 13 0.59 8.54 -0.40
N GLY A 14 0.78 8.88 -1.67
CA GLY A 14 1.66 8.13 -2.53
C GLY A 14 2.10 8.93 -3.74
N VAL A 15 3.22 8.50 -4.31
CA VAL A 15 3.87 9.11 -5.48
C VAL A 15 4.17 8.05 -6.52
N PHE A 16 3.82 8.34 -7.77
CA PHE A 16 4.14 7.55 -8.95
C PHE A 16 4.55 8.49 -10.08
N GLN A 17 5.83 8.46 -10.46
CA GLN A 17 6.41 9.40 -11.41
C GLN A 17 6.15 10.86 -10.98
N THR A 18 5.49 11.65 -11.82
CA THR A 18 5.08 13.04 -11.54
C THR A 18 3.68 13.12 -10.92
N ASN A 19 2.97 12.00 -10.79
CA ASN A 19 1.65 11.93 -10.19
C ASN A 19 1.75 11.64 -8.70
N TRP A 20 0.86 12.24 -7.92
CA TRP A 20 0.79 12.04 -6.49
C TRP A 20 -0.65 12.10 -6.01
N PHE A 21 -0.93 11.47 -4.87
CA PHE A 21 -2.17 11.64 -4.15
C PHE A 21 -1.90 11.94 -2.67
N SER A 22 -2.86 12.64 -2.05
CA SER A 22 -2.92 12.81 -0.61
C SER A 22 -4.36 12.66 -0.17
N ILE A 23 -4.61 11.76 0.77
CA ILE A 23 -5.94 11.44 1.26
C ILE A 23 -5.99 11.48 2.77
N ARG A 24 -7.18 11.80 3.28
CA ARG A 24 -7.47 11.68 4.71
C ARG A 24 -7.88 10.24 5.02
N ILE A 25 -7.37 9.69 6.13
CA ILE A 25 -7.83 8.37 6.59
C ILE A 25 -9.30 8.46 6.99
N PRO A 26 -10.19 7.61 6.43
CA PRO A 26 -11.60 7.57 6.78
C PRO A 26 -11.81 7.39 8.29
N ASN A 27 -12.86 7.98 8.85
CA ASN A 27 -13.14 7.94 10.30
C ASN A 27 -13.12 6.51 10.86
N ARG A 28 -13.69 5.54 10.13
CA ARG A 28 -13.73 4.11 10.50
C ARG A 28 -12.36 3.44 10.59
N TYR A 29 -11.31 4.05 10.02
CA TYR A 29 -9.95 3.52 10.01
C TYR A 29 -8.99 4.33 10.88
N ARG A 30 -9.43 5.42 11.53
CA ARG A 30 -8.56 6.25 12.38
C ARG A 30 -7.99 5.49 13.58
N THR A 31 -8.77 4.59 14.17
CA THR A 31 -8.37 3.76 15.32
C THR A 31 -7.60 2.50 14.92
N ARG A 32 -7.44 2.23 13.61
CA ARG A 32 -6.63 1.11 13.13
C ARG A 32 -5.15 1.40 13.34
N ASP A 33 -4.37 0.34 13.45
CA ASP A 33 -2.92 0.43 13.62
C ASP A 33 -2.24 1.06 12.39
N ILE A 34 -1.00 1.51 12.58
CA ILE A 34 -0.22 2.14 11.50
C ILE A 34 -0.08 1.21 10.29
N LYS A 35 0.14 -0.08 10.53
CA LYS A 35 0.30 -1.12 9.51
C LYS A 35 -0.90 -1.25 8.58
N PHE A 36 -2.11 -1.19 9.14
CA PHE A 36 -3.33 -1.16 8.35
C PHE A 36 -3.38 0.08 7.45
N LYS A 37 -2.97 1.24 7.96
CA LYS A 37 -2.99 2.50 7.21
C LYS A 37 -1.95 2.51 6.09
N GLU A 38 -0.78 1.94 6.33
CA GLU A 38 0.23 1.71 5.28
C GLU A 38 -0.30 0.86 4.15
N LEU A 39 -0.86 -0.32 4.47
CA LEU A 39 -1.40 -1.20 3.45
C LEU A 39 -2.62 -0.59 2.74
N PHE A 40 -3.39 0.24 3.45
CA PHE A 40 -4.46 1.03 2.86
C PHE A 40 -3.93 2.05 1.83
N ALA A 41 -2.78 2.69 2.09
CA ALA A 41 -2.12 3.59 1.14
C ALA A 41 -1.69 2.84 -0.14
N VAL A 42 -1.12 1.65 0.01
CA VAL A 42 -0.75 0.77 -1.11
C VAL A 42 -1.97 0.36 -1.95
N VAL A 43 -3.06 -0.07 -1.30
CA VAL A 43 -4.33 -0.36 -2.00
C VAL A 43 -4.85 0.88 -2.72
N HIS A 44 -4.78 2.05 -2.08
CA HIS A 44 -5.23 3.30 -2.69
C HIS A 44 -4.41 3.67 -3.94
N ALA A 45 -3.10 3.44 -3.92
CA ALA A 45 -2.24 3.65 -5.09
C ALA A 45 -2.70 2.80 -6.29
N LEU A 46 -3.08 1.53 -6.07
CA LEU A 46 -3.63 0.68 -7.12
C LEU A 46 -5.03 1.11 -7.58
N LEU A 47 -5.83 1.70 -6.71
CA LEU A 47 -7.12 2.28 -7.11
C LEU A 47 -6.94 3.52 -7.99
N CYS A 48 -5.91 4.34 -7.73
CA CYS A 48 -5.59 5.51 -8.54
C CYS A 48 -4.95 5.16 -9.88
N TRP A 49 -4.00 4.23 -9.88
CA TRP A 49 -3.10 4.00 -11.01
C TRP A 49 -3.17 2.60 -11.61
N GLY A 50 -3.99 1.70 -11.08
CA GLY A 50 -4.12 0.31 -11.55
C GLY A 50 -4.30 0.17 -13.06
N PRO A 51 -5.22 0.92 -13.71
CA PRO A 51 -5.35 0.89 -15.17
C PRO A 51 -4.09 1.32 -15.93
N GLN A 52 -3.34 2.29 -15.39
CA GLN A 52 -2.11 2.82 -15.99
C GLN A 52 -0.92 1.86 -15.81
N LEU A 53 -0.96 1.04 -14.76
CA LEU A 53 0.05 0.04 -14.43
C LEU A 53 -0.27 -1.34 -15.01
N SER A 54 -1.34 -1.48 -15.79
CA SER A 54 -1.80 -2.79 -16.23
C SER A 54 -0.75 -3.52 -17.07
N GLY A 55 -0.54 -4.81 -16.81
CA GLY A 55 0.47 -5.63 -17.48
C GLY A 55 1.93 -5.33 -17.09
N SER A 56 2.15 -4.56 -16.02
CA SER A 56 3.50 -4.14 -15.60
C SER A 56 4.00 -4.83 -14.33
N HIS A 57 5.32 -4.73 -14.10
CA HIS A 57 5.93 -5.08 -12.82
C HIS A 57 6.15 -3.82 -11.96
N VAL A 58 5.58 -3.80 -10.76
CA VAL A 58 5.57 -2.62 -9.88
C VAL A 58 6.39 -2.88 -8.62
N THR A 59 7.43 -2.06 -8.42
CA THR A 59 8.12 -2.00 -7.13
C THR A 59 7.38 -1.05 -6.18
N PHE A 60 6.90 -1.58 -5.05
CA PHE A 60 6.30 -0.80 -3.96
C PHE A 60 7.33 -0.53 -2.89
N HIS A 61 7.58 0.75 -2.63
CA HIS A 61 8.52 1.22 -1.62
C HIS A 61 7.79 1.43 -0.31
N ILE A 62 8.21 0.70 0.73
CA ILE A 62 7.52 0.62 2.03
C ILE A 62 8.54 0.87 3.14
N ASP A 63 8.29 1.84 4.01
CA ASP A 63 9.12 2.13 5.18
C ASP A 63 8.72 1.32 6.43
N ASN A 64 7.48 0.84 6.47
CA ASN A 64 6.97 0.00 7.56
C ASN A 64 7.29 -1.50 7.37
N THR A 65 8.17 -2.04 8.21
CA THR A 65 8.61 -3.44 8.17
C THR A 65 7.47 -4.47 8.20
N ASN A 66 6.39 -4.20 8.94
CA ASN A 66 5.25 -5.13 8.99
C ASN A 66 4.40 -5.10 7.71
N ALA A 67 4.24 -3.92 7.11
CA ALA A 67 3.56 -3.80 5.81
C ALA A 67 4.41 -4.43 4.70
N PHE A 68 5.73 -4.23 4.73
CA PHE A 68 6.69 -4.92 3.87
C PHE A 68 6.52 -6.44 3.97
N HIS A 69 6.60 -7.03 5.17
CA HIS A 69 6.44 -8.47 5.36
C HIS A 69 5.06 -8.99 4.98
N ALA A 70 4.01 -8.17 5.08
CA ALA A 70 2.67 -8.57 4.65
C ALA A 70 2.59 -8.70 3.12
N LEU A 71 3.24 -7.81 2.37
CA LEU A 71 3.33 -7.87 0.91
C LEU A 71 4.30 -8.97 0.44
N ASP A 72 5.41 -9.15 1.15
CA ASP A 72 6.46 -10.12 0.80
C ASP A 72 5.99 -11.57 1.05
N ASN A 73 5.45 -11.84 2.24
CA ASN A 73 4.96 -13.17 2.60
C ASN A 73 3.52 -13.43 2.15
N LEU A 74 2.85 -12.43 1.56
CA LEU A 74 1.43 -12.49 1.18
C LEU A 74 0.51 -12.91 2.34
N SER A 75 0.88 -12.56 3.58
CA SER A 75 0.19 -13.01 4.79
C SER A 75 0.33 -12.04 5.94
N ILE A 76 -0.75 -11.86 6.72
CA ILE A 76 -0.75 -11.07 7.96
C ILE A 76 -1.78 -11.62 8.96
N ARG A 77 -1.43 -11.63 10.25
CA ARG A 77 -2.29 -12.18 11.32
C ARG A 77 -3.55 -11.34 11.59
N SER A 78 -3.48 -10.03 11.41
CA SER A 78 -4.59 -9.11 11.65
C SER A 78 -5.68 -9.31 10.60
N ALA A 79 -6.86 -9.80 10.99
CA ALA A 79 -7.97 -10.04 10.05
C ALA A 79 -8.38 -8.79 9.24
N PRO A 80 -8.50 -7.57 9.82
CA PRO A 80 -8.76 -6.36 9.04
C PRO A 80 -7.66 -6.04 8.02
N THR A 81 -6.40 -6.25 8.38
CA THR A 81 -5.27 -5.99 7.46
C THR A 81 -5.18 -7.07 6.39
N MET A 82 -5.53 -8.31 6.71
CA MET A 82 -5.62 -9.41 5.73
C MET A 82 -6.70 -9.14 4.69
N GLN A 83 -7.82 -8.50 5.08
CA GLN A 83 -8.83 -8.06 4.11
C GLN A 83 -8.28 -7.04 3.11
N LEU A 84 -7.47 -6.08 3.57
CA LEU A 84 -6.79 -5.14 2.67
C LEU A 84 -5.77 -5.85 1.78
N LEU A 85 -5.01 -6.80 2.31
CA LEU A 85 -4.05 -7.57 1.52
C LEU A 85 -4.75 -8.37 0.41
N ARG A 86 -5.91 -8.96 0.69
CA ARG A 86 -6.73 -9.64 -0.33
C ARG A 86 -7.24 -8.67 -1.39
N GLN A 87 -7.65 -7.45 -1.00
CA GLN A 87 -8.04 -6.42 -1.95
C GLN A 87 -6.86 -5.99 -2.83
N PHE A 88 -5.68 -5.79 -2.24
CA PHE A 88 -4.46 -5.53 -2.98
C PHE A 88 -4.17 -6.62 -4.02
N LEU A 89 -4.15 -7.89 -3.61
CA LEU A 89 -3.90 -9.02 -4.52
C LEU A 89 -4.97 -9.15 -5.60
N PHE A 90 -6.24 -8.90 -5.26
CA PHE A 90 -7.32 -8.87 -6.22
C PHE A 90 -7.11 -7.77 -7.27
N LEU A 91 -6.71 -6.57 -6.86
CA LEU A 91 -6.41 -5.47 -7.80
C LEU A 91 -5.20 -5.80 -8.68
N CYS A 92 -4.14 -6.38 -8.10
CA CYS A 92 -2.99 -6.84 -8.88
C CYS A 92 -3.42 -7.85 -9.95
N ALA A 93 -4.19 -8.88 -9.58
CA ALA A 93 -4.70 -9.87 -10.52
C ALA A 93 -5.64 -9.24 -11.57
N ARG A 94 -6.51 -8.30 -11.16
CA ARG A 94 -7.47 -7.62 -12.04
C ARG A 94 -6.78 -6.78 -13.11
N PHE A 95 -5.63 -6.19 -12.79
CA PHE A 95 -4.86 -5.34 -13.71
C PHE A 95 -3.65 -6.06 -14.31
N ASP A 96 -3.47 -7.36 -14.06
CA ASP A 96 -2.29 -8.11 -14.52
C ASP A 96 -0.97 -7.46 -14.06
N ILE A 97 -0.91 -7.07 -12.78
CA ILE A 97 0.25 -6.44 -12.16
C ILE A 97 1.02 -7.51 -11.37
N THR A 98 2.30 -7.64 -11.69
CA THR A 98 3.27 -8.32 -10.81
C THR A 98 3.96 -7.27 -9.94
N PHE A 99 4.48 -7.67 -8.77
CA PHE A 99 5.07 -6.69 -7.87
C PHE A 99 6.22 -7.24 -7.05
N THR A 100 7.03 -6.31 -6.54
CA THR A 100 8.07 -6.57 -5.55
C THR A 100 7.97 -5.50 -4.46
N PRO A 101 7.81 -5.86 -3.18
CA PRO A 101 7.98 -4.90 -2.10
C PRO A 101 9.47 -4.60 -1.91
N LEU A 102 9.83 -3.34 -1.73
CA LEU A 102 11.17 -2.89 -1.36
C LEU A 102 11.07 -2.14 -0.03
N TRP A 103 11.77 -2.65 0.98
CA TRP A 103 11.87 -1.96 2.26
C TRP A 103 12.81 -0.76 2.14
N ILE A 104 12.36 0.40 2.59
CA ILE A 104 13.20 1.60 2.74
C ILE A 104 13.55 1.75 4.23
N PRO A 105 14.84 1.75 4.59
CA PRO A 105 15.26 2.13 5.93
C PRO A 105 14.88 3.59 6.19
N SER A 106 14.26 3.87 7.32
CA SER A 106 14.22 5.23 7.84
C SER A 106 15.65 5.63 8.18
N GLU A 107 16.23 6.62 7.50
CA GLU A 107 17.46 7.26 7.97
C GLU A 107 17.15 7.99 9.28
N ASP A 108 18.00 7.78 10.29
CA ASP A 108 17.98 8.53 11.56
C ASP A 108 18.23 10.03 11.35
#